data_AF-A0A232EG17-F1
#
_entry.id   AF-A0A232EG17-F1
#
_cell.length_a   1.000
_cell.length_b   1.000
_cell.length_c   1.000
_cell.angle_alpha   90.00
_cell.angle_beta   90.00
_cell.angle_gamma   90.00
#
_symmetry.space_group_name_H-M   'P 1'
#
loop_
_entity.id
_entity.type
_entity.pdbx_description
1 polymer ?
#
loop_
_entity_poly.entity_id
_entity_poly.type
_entity_poly.pdbx_seq_one_letter_code
_entity_poly.pdbx_strand_id
1 'polypeptide(L)'
;MLGNIVNVLRQNPFQAVKRLPAALNLDINEKIIRRNLKSRCNINHHKAASKVRLLGPDTIARLQYANEHIDRTAVMWQRSRVGVWRPPRERYARAYVLPSVNSGRITKSYWGHRPGKFVEIERRLNAIQYVDILQNHLLPQAIARYLQDEVIYIVEDNSAVHQSRLVRAWYEAHPRFHRLNHSARSPDLNIIENVWSKMVQEWTPNHAHDLLQIQQRVRESWDSLQDQQQYFEILTHSMRARLQKIQDYTIHEDIGNNYCEHILNIQGKN
;
A
#
# COMPACT_ATOMS: atom_id res chain seq x y z
N MET A 1 23.10 -21.10 37.37
CA MET A 1 22.98 -21.29 35.89
C MET A 1 21.60 -20.91 35.36
N LEU A 2 20.52 -21.65 35.68
CA LEU A 2 19.17 -21.37 35.15
C LEU A 2 18.62 -20.00 35.59
N GLY A 3 18.88 -19.58 36.82
CA GLY A 3 18.47 -18.26 37.34
C GLY A 3 19.06 -17.09 36.56
N ASN A 4 20.32 -17.18 36.13
CA ASN A 4 20.97 -16.13 35.33
C ASN A 4 20.33 -16.01 33.94
N ILE A 5 20.02 -17.14 33.31
CA ILE A 5 19.31 -17.19 32.02
C ILE A 5 17.92 -16.56 32.16
N VAL A 6 17.18 -16.89 33.22
CA VAL A 6 15.85 -16.31 33.49
C VAL A 6 15.95 -14.81 33.74
N ASN A 7 16.97 -14.34 34.46
CA ASN A 7 17.18 -12.91 34.71
C ASN A 7 17.47 -12.13 33.42
N VAL A 8 18.30 -12.67 32.52
CA VAL A 8 18.54 -12.06 31.20
C VAL A 8 17.25 -12.02 30.38
N LEU A 9 16.46 -13.09 30.37
CA LEU A 9 15.18 -13.13 29.66
C LEU A 9 14.10 -12.24 30.29
N ARG A 10 14.16 -11.97 31.60
CA ARG A 10 13.28 -10.99 32.25
C ARG A 10 13.63 -9.56 31.84
N GLN A 11 14.92 -9.26 31.70
CA GLN A 11 15.39 -7.95 31.25
C GLN A 11 15.18 -7.76 29.74
N ASN A 12 15.37 -8.80 28.94
CA ASN A 12 15.16 -8.79 27.50
C ASN A 12 14.51 -10.10 26.99
N PRO A 13 13.17 -10.18 26.95
CA PRO A 13 12.45 -11.39 26.56
C PRO A 13 12.52 -11.72 25.06
N PHE A 14 13.09 -10.81 24.24
CA PHE A 14 13.32 -11.00 22.81
C PHE A 14 14.74 -11.52 22.49
N GLN A 15 15.57 -11.68 23.52
CA GLN A 15 16.93 -12.19 23.37
C GLN A 15 16.92 -13.58 22.72
N ALA A 16 17.72 -13.74 21.66
CA ALA A 16 17.83 -15.01 20.96
C ALA A 16 18.59 -16.01 21.85
N VAL A 17 17.91 -17.08 22.28
CA VAL A 17 18.47 -18.09 23.19
C VAL A 17 19.72 -18.77 22.64
N LYS A 18 19.85 -18.89 21.31
CA LYS A 18 21.07 -19.38 20.64
C LYS A 18 22.33 -18.59 20.98
N ARG A 19 22.19 -17.31 21.36
CA ARG A 19 23.31 -16.41 21.70
C ARG A 19 23.65 -16.42 23.19
N LEU A 20 22.79 -17.00 24.03
CA LEU A 20 22.97 -17.00 25.49
C LEU A 20 24.15 -17.84 25.98
N PRO A 21 24.47 -19.03 25.41
CA PRO A 21 25.64 -19.80 25.85
C PRO A 21 26.93 -18.99 25.76
N ALA A 22 27.17 -18.35 24.61
CA ALA A 22 28.36 -17.51 24.41
C ALA A 22 28.33 -16.25 25.28
N ALA A 23 27.18 -15.57 25.40
CA ALA A 23 27.06 -14.33 26.16
C ALA A 23 27.20 -14.51 27.69
N LEU A 24 26.92 -15.70 28.20
CA LEU A 24 27.00 -16.03 29.63
C LEU A 24 28.18 -16.96 29.97
N ASN A 25 29.06 -17.22 29.00
CA ASN A 25 30.17 -18.17 29.10
C ASN A 25 29.74 -19.55 29.65
N LEU A 26 28.64 -20.08 29.12
CA LEU A 26 28.07 -21.36 29.53
C LEU A 26 28.37 -22.43 28.48
N ASP A 27 28.97 -23.54 28.90
CA ASP A 27 29.19 -24.71 28.06
C ASP A 27 27.94 -25.61 28.02
N ILE A 28 26.85 -25.10 27.46
CA ILE A 28 25.58 -25.82 27.35
C ILE A 28 24.90 -25.60 25.99
N ASN A 29 24.33 -26.66 25.46
CA ASN A 29 23.61 -26.61 24.18
C ASN A 29 22.29 -25.85 24.32
N GLU A 30 21.94 -25.05 23.29
CA GLU A 30 20.66 -24.33 23.18
C GLU A 30 19.44 -25.22 23.49
N LYS A 31 19.42 -26.47 22.99
CA LYS A 31 18.30 -27.41 23.20
C LYS A 31 18.06 -27.69 24.69
N ILE A 32 19.12 -27.77 25.49
CA ILE A 32 19.05 -28.01 26.94
C ILE A 32 18.46 -26.78 27.63
N ILE A 33 18.88 -25.57 27.23
CA ILE A 33 18.33 -24.32 27.76
C ILE A 33 16.82 -24.24 27.48
N ARG A 34 16.41 -24.46 26.22
CA ARG A 34 15.00 -24.41 25.82
C ARG A 34 14.14 -25.43 26.58
N ARG A 35 14.64 -26.66 26.74
CA ARG A 35 13.94 -27.72 27.49
C ARG A 35 13.76 -27.33 28.95
N ASN A 36 14.81 -26.83 29.61
CA ASN A 36 14.75 -26.44 31.01
C ASN A 36 13.88 -25.19 31.25
N LEU A 37 13.89 -24.22 30.34
CA LEU A 37 12.99 -23.06 30.41
C LEU A 37 11.51 -23.50 30.38
N LYS A 38 11.18 -24.45 29.50
CA LYS A 38 9.83 -25.01 29.42
C LYS A 38 9.46 -25.83 30.65
N SER A 39 10.29 -26.80 31.05
CA SER A 39 9.94 -27.78 32.08
C SER A 39 10.07 -27.25 33.51
N ARG A 40 11.07 -26.41 33.78
CA ARG A 40 11.38 -25.93 35.14
C ARG A 40 10.91 -24.51 35.42
N CYS A 41 10.76 -23.68 34.39
CA CYS A 41 10.36 -22.28 34.55
C CYS A 41 9.02 -21.94 33.91
N ASN A 42 8.39 -22.87 33.19
CA ASN A 42 7.17 -22.63 32.42
C ASN A 42 7.28 -21.46 31.42
N ILE A 43 8.48 -21.21 30.89
CA ILE A 43 8.76 -20.16 29.91
C ILE A 43 8.87 -20.80 28.53
N ASN A 44 7.98 -20.39 27.62
CA ASN A 44 7.88 -20.97 26.28
C ASN A 44 8.18 -19.93 25.19
N HIS A 45 8.69 -20.41 24.05
CA HIS A 45 8.91 -19.57 22.88
C HIS A 45 7.62 -19.43 22.08
N HIS A 46 7.16 -18.21 21.91
CA HIS A 46 5.96 -17.85 21.16
C HIS A 46 6.29 -16.77 20.12
N LYS A 47 5.36 -16.45 19.21
CA LYS A 47 5.50 -15.26 18.35
C LYS A 47 5.02 -14.00 19.09
N ALA A 48 5.79 -12.92 18.99
CA ALA A 48 5.47 -11.63 19.59
C ALA A 48 4.24 -11.00 18.92
N ALA A 49 3.34 -10.41 19.70
CA ALA A 49 2.28 -9.58 19.16
C ALA A 49 2.83 -8.17 18.85
N SER A 50 2.42 -7.59 17.72
CA SER A 50 2.64 -6.18 17.41
C SER A 50 1.34 -5.42 17.67
N LYS A 51 1.37 -4.38 18.51
CA LYS A 51 0.19 -3.57 18.85
C LYS A 51 0.56 -2.10 19.02
N VAL A 52 -0.37 -1.24 18.60
CA VAL A 52 -0.28 0.22 18.84
C VAL A 52 -0.25 0.46 20.33
N ARG A 53 0.69 1.28 20.79
CA ARG A 53 0.79 1.69 22.20
C ARG A 53 -0.35 2.67 22.49
N LEU A 54 -1.34 2.22 23.24
CA LEU A 54 -2.45 3.06 23.71
C LEU A 54 -2.09 3.64 25.08
N LEU A 55 -2.40 4.92 25.31
CA LEU A 55 -2.19 5.61 26.58
C LEU A 55 -3.49 6.37 26.93
N GLY A 56 -3.95 6.26 28.17
CA GLY A 56 -5.06 7.08 28.67
C GLY A 56 -6.46 6.67 28.16
N PRO A 57 -7.38 7.64 27.90
CA PRO A 57 -8.82 7.44 27.69
C PRO A 57 -9.19 6.42 26.60
N ASP A 58 -8.37 6.31 25.55
CA ASP A 58 -8.56 5.38 24.43
C ASP A 58 -8.56 3.91 24.85
N THR A 59 -7.91 3.59 25.99
CA THR A 59 -7.87 2.22 26.53
C THR A 59 -9.26 1.80 27.03
N ILE A 60 -10.01 2.72 27.62
CA ILE A 60 -11.33 2.44 28.22
C ILE A 60 -12.37 2.23 27.11
N ALA A 61 -12.41 3.14 26.13
CA ALA A 61 -13.33 3.06 24.99
C ALA A 61 -13.13 1.77 24.17
N ARG A 62 -11.88 1.33 24.00
CA ARG A 62 -11.59 0.08 23.29
C ARG A 62 -11.92 -1.17 24.11
N LEU A 63 -11.83 -1.10 25.43
CA LEU A 63 -12.23 -2.20 26.32
C LEU A 63 -13.76 -2.37 26.31
N GLN A 64 -14.50 -1.26 26.32
CA GLN A 64 -15.96 -1.25 26.12
C GLN A 64 -16.34 -1.86 24.77
N TYR A 65 -15.75 -1.35 23.68
CA TYR A 65 -15.98 -1.91 22.33
C TYR A 65 -15.66 -3.42 22.25
N ALA A 66 -14.56 -3.86 22.88
CA ALA A 66 -14.17 -5.26 22.87
C ALA A 66 -15.17 -6.15 23.62
N ASN A 67 -15.64 -5.71 24.79
CA ASN A 67 -16.65 -6.45 25.56
C ASN A 67 -17.98 -6.55 24.82
N GLU A 68 -18.37 -5.50 24.09
CA GLU A 68 -19.61 -5.46 23.30
C GLU A 68 -19.58 -6.36 22.05
N HIS A 69 -18.39 -6.69 21.54
CA HIS A 69 -18.22 -7.36 20.24
C HIS A 69 -17.43 -8.69 20.34
N ILE A 70 -17.18 -9.19 21.55
CA ILE A 70 -16.32 -10.35 21.81
C ILE A 70 -16.82 -11.64 21.13
N ASP A 71 -18.13 -11.73 20.90
CA ASP A 71 -18.79 -12.90 20.30
C ASP A 71 -18.77 -12.90 18.76
N ARG A 72 -18.22 -11.85 18.13
CA ARG A 72 -18.18 -11.68 16.67
C ARG A 72 -16.76 -11.90 16.13
N THR A 73 -16.29 -13.15 16.10
CA THR A 73 -14.91 -13.46 15.67
C THR A 73 -14.82 -14.24 14.36
N ALA A 74 -14.74 -13.52 13.24
CA ALA A 74 -14.17 -14.02 11.99
C ALA A 74 -13.46 -12.89 11.22
N VAL A 75 -12.33 -12.41 11.75
CA VAL A 75 -11.46 -11.50 11.00
C VAL A 75 -10.02 -12.01 11.06
N MET A 76 -9.46 -12.21 9.87
CA MET A 76 -8.12 -12.74 9.61
C MET A 76 -7.07 -11.65 9.86
N TRP A 77 -6.17 -11.84 10.82
CA TRP A 77 -5.11 -10.87 11.14
C TRP A 77 -3.74 -11.30 10.59
N GLN A 78 -3.01 -10.36 9.98
CA GLN A 78 -1.62 -10.55 9.56
C GLN A 78 -0.68 -10.79 10.76
N ARG A 79 0.24 -11.74 10.62
CA ARG A 79 1.08 -12.29 11.71
C ARG A 79 2.47 -11.62 11.74
N SER A 80 2.95 -11.28 12.94
CA SER A 80 4.34 -10.81 13.18
C SER A 80 5.37 -11.92 12.95
N ARG A 81 6.56 -11.56 12.43
CA ARG A 81 7.67 -12.47 12.13
C ARG A 81 8.65 -12.69 13.31
N VAL A 82 8.49 -11.99 14.44
CA VAL A 82 9.45 -12.01 15.57
C VAL A 82 8.99 -12.96 16.69
N GLY A 83 9.92 -13.71 17.29
CA GLY A 83 9.70 -14.61 18.45
C GLY A 83 9.92 -13.92 19.80
N VAL A 84 9.23 -14.36 20.85
CA VAL A 84 9.31 -13.87 22.24
C VAL A 84 9.20 -15.04 23.22
N TRP A 85 9.98 -15.02 24.30
CA TRP A 85 9.85 -15.97 25.40
C TRP A 85 8.94 -15.41 26.49
N ARG A 86 7.87 -16.15 26.83
CA ARG A 86 6.89 -15.69 27.83
C ARG A 86 6.16 -16.84 28.54
N PRO A 87 5.61 -16.59 29.74
CA PRO A 87 4.68 -17.50 30.39
C PRO A 87 3.36 -17.69 29.61
N PRO A 88 2.61 -18.78 29.86
CA PRO A 88 1.26 -18.96 29.35
C PRO A 88 0.34 -17.79 29.72
N ARG A 89 -0.65 -17.48 28.87
CA ARG A 89 -1.67 -16.42 29.07
C ARG A 89 -1.19 -14.97 29.13
N GLU A 90 0.12 -14.71 29.19
CA GLU A 90 0.67 -13.34 29.25
C GLU A 90 0.92 -12.72 27.86
N ARG A 91 -0.02 -12.90 26.91
CA ARG A 91 0.22 -12.52 25.50
C ARG A 91 0.30 -11.02 25.30
N TYR A 92 -0.43 -10.27 26.12
CA TYR A 92 -0.59 -8.84 26.00
C TYR A 92 0.08 -8.08 27.15
N ALA A 93 0.82 -8.78 28.02
CA ALA A 93 1.59 -8.12 29.07
C ALA A 93 2.65 -7.22 28.41
N ARG A 94 2.83 -6.02 28.97
CA ARG A 94 3.65 -4.95 28.39
C ARG A 94 5.09 -5.38 28.07
N ALA A 95 5.65 -6.30 28.86
CA ALA A 95 6.99 -6.84 28.66
C ALA A 95 7.13 -7.74 27.41
N TYR A 96 6.03 -8.31 26.89
CA TYR A 96 6.04 -9.33 25.83
C TYR A 96 5.43 -8.87 24.51
N VAL A 97 5.01 -7.60 24.43
CA VAL A 97 4.45 -6.97 23.24
C VAL A 97 5.46 -5.98 22.67
N LEU A 98 5.76 -6.10 21.39
CA LEU A 98 6.57 -5.07 20.73
C LEU A 98 5.73 -3.81 20.57
N PRO A 99 6.23 -2.63 20.95
CA PRO A 99 5.58 -1.39 20.57
C PRO A 99 5.52 -1.35 19.04
N SER A 100 4.32 -1.21 18.48
CA SER A 100 4.16 -0.85 17.08
C SER A 100 4.71 0.56 16.93
N VAL A 101 5.96 0.67 16.54
CA VAL A 101 6.47 1.91 15.96
C VAL A 101 5.68 2.13 14.67
N ASN A 102 5.09 3.32 14.50
CA ASN A 102 4.86 3.83 13.15
C ASN A 102 6.15 3.56 12.39
N SER A 103 6.08 3.01 11.18
CA SER A 103 7.21 2.36 10.51
C SER A 103 8.47 3.23 10.29
N GLY A 104 8.51 4.47 10.80
CA GLY A 104 9.51 5.49 10.50
C GLY A 104 9.41 6.00 9.07
N ARG A 105 8.70 5.27 8.20
CA ARG A 105 8.44 5.62 6.81
C ARG A 105 7.74 6.97 6.73
N ILE A 106 8.50 7.93 6.23
CA ILE A 106 8.00 9.18 5.69
C ILE A 106 7.42 8.83 4.30
N THR A 107 6.18 9.21 4.05
CA THR A 107 5.51 9.01 2.75
C THR A 107 5.07 10.36 2.22
N LYS A 108 5.47 10.66 1.00
CA LYS A 108 4.97 11.80 0.23
C LYS A 108 4.20 11.30 -0.97
N SER A 109 3.16 12.03 -1.32
CA SER A 109 2.26 11.72 -2.42
C SER A 109 2.37 12.84 -3.44
N TYR A 110 2.27 12.47 -4.72
CA TYR A 110 2.41 13.43 -5.80
C TYR A 110 1.34 13.19 -6.85
N TRP A 111 0.95 14.26 -7.53
CA TRP A 111 0.18 14.25 -8.75
C TRP A 111 1.09 14.68 -9.90
N GLY A 112 1.01 13.99 -11.03
CA GLY A 112 1.83 14.31 -12.19
C GLY A 112 1.04 14.10 -13.47
N HIS A 113 1.27 14.98 -14.44
CA HIS A 113 0.76 14.82 -15.79
C HIS A 113 1.89 15.12 -16.79
N ARG A 114 1.83 14.51 -17.98
CA ARG A 114 2.87 14.66 -18.99
C ARG A 114 2.33 15.27 -20.30
N PRO A 115 3.13 16.15 -20.96
CA PRO A 115 4.34 16.80 -20.42
C PRO A 115 3.94 17.86 -19.41
N GLY A 116 4.65 17.92 -18.29
CA GLY A 116 4.40 19.01 -17.35
C GLY A 116 4.63 18.71 -15.87
N LYS A 117 3.82 19.42 -15.08
CA LYS A 117 4.05 19.60 -13.64
C LYS A 117 3.90 18.33 -12.84
N PHE A 118 4.78 18.26 -11.86
CA PHE A 118 4.77 17.33 -10.75
C PHE A 118 4.49 18.10 -9.47
N VAL A 119 3.37 17.79 -8.82
CA VAL A 119 2.81 18.56 -7.71
C VAL A 119 2.75 17.67 -6.48
N GLU A 120 3.30 18.14 -5.36
CA GLU A 120 3.15 17.45 -4.10
C GLU A 120 1.70 17.58 -3.61
N ILE A 121 1.11 16.45 -3.22
CA ILE A 121 -0.25 16.38 -2.74
C ILE A 121 -0.30 15.75 -1.35
N GLU A 122 -1.42 16.00 -0.66
CA GLU A 122 -1.71 15.27 0.55
C GLU A 122 -1.98 13.79 0.25
N ARG A 123 -1.62 12.93 1.20
CA ARG A 123 -1.80 11.48 1.08
C ARG A 123 -3.26 11.07 0.89
N ARG A 124 -4.20 11.87 1.41
CA ARG A 124 -5.64 11.69 1.23
C ARG A 124 -6.18 12.87 0.44
N LEU A 125 -6.08 12.75 -0.87
CA LEU A 125 -6.65 13.74 -1.78
C LEU A 125 -8.17 13.70 -1.72
N ASN A 126 -8.80 14.85 -1.54
CA ASN A 126 -10.25 15.01 -1.62
C ASN A 126 -10.68 15.70 -2.93
N ALA A 127 -11.99 15.72 -3.19
CA ALA A 127 -12.55 16.27 -4.43
C ALA A 127 -12.24 17.76 -4.64
N ILE A 128 -12.22 18.56 -3.56
CA ILE A 128 -11.95 20.00 -3.64
C ILE A 128 -10.48 20.22 -4.01
N GLN A 129 -9.57 19.53 -3.32
CA GLN A 129 -8.13 19.58 -3.62
C GLN A 129 -7.83 19.09 -5.03
N TYR A 130 -8.56 18.09 -5.52
CA TYR A 130 -8.36 17.63 -6.88
C TYR A 130 -8.85 18.64 -7.92
N VAL A 131 -10.01 19.26 -7.73
CA VAL A 131 -10.47 20.37 -8.59
C VAL A 131 -9.48 21.53 -8.57
N ASP A 132 -8.89 21.85 -7.41
CA ASP A 132 -7.84 22.86 -7.31
C ASP A 132 -6.62 22.51 -8.17
N ILE A 133 -6.18 21.25 -8.16
CA ILE A 133 -5.11 20.76 -9.05
C ILE A 133 -5.51 20.91 -10.53
N LEU A 134 -6.73 20.55 -10.91
CA LEU A 134 -7.20 20.69 -12.29
C LEU A 134 -7.20 22.17 -12.72
N GLN A 135 -7.69 23.06 -11.85
CA GLN A 135 -7.82 24.49 -12.12
C GLN A 135 -6.46 25.21 -12.17
N ASN A 136 -5.56 24.92 -11.23
CA ASN A 136 -4.33 25.68 -11.04
C ASN A 136 -3.10 25.04 -11.73
N HIS A 137 -3.22 23.79 -12.15
CA HIS A 137 -2.12 23.06 -12.78
C HIS A 137 -2.50 22.53 -14.15
N LEU A 138 -3.56 21.73 -14.28
CA LEU A 138 -3.89 21.10 -15.57
C LEU A 138 -4.31 22.14 -16.61
N LEU A 139 -5.29 22.98 -16.29
CA LEU A 139 -5.89 23.94 -17.22
C LEU A 139 -4.86 24.96 -17.77
N PRO A 140 -4.04 25.65 -16.94
CA PRO A 140 -3.05 26.59 -17.46
C PRO A 140 -2.03 25.93 -18.38
N GLN A 141 -1.62 24.69 -18.08
CA GLN A 141 -0.67 23.95 -18.92
C GLN A 141 -1.29 23.52 -20.24
N ALA A 142 -2.55 23.09 -20.21
CA ALA A 142 -3.29 22.77 -21.42
C ALA A 142 -3.45 23.99 -22.33
N ILE A 143 -3.82 25.16 -21.77
CA ILE A 143 -3.93 26.41 -22.52
C ILE A 143 -2.59 26.84 -23.12
N ALA A 144 -1.49 26.67 -22.39
CA ALA A 144 -0.16 27.03 -22.88
C ALA A 144 0.35 26.10 -23.99
N ARG A 145 -0.20 24.88 -24.11
CA ARG A 145 0.36 23.83 -24.97
C ARG A 145 -0.49 23.52 -26.20
N TYR A 146 -1.81 23.56 -26.07
CA TYR A 146 -2.74 23.14 -27.11
C TYR A 146 -3.48 24.33 -27.68
N LEU A 147 -3.84 24.26 -28.97
CA LEU A 147 -4.61 25.32 -29.63
C LEU A 147 -6.00 25.43 -29.02
N GLN A 148 -6.65 26.59 -29.14
CA GLN A 148 -7.93 26.87 -28.47
C GLN A 148 -9.07 25.89 -28.83
N ASP A 149 -9.02 25.27 -30.01
CA ASP A 149 -10.07 24.35 -30.49
C ASP A 149 -9.68 22.88 -30.38
N GLU A 150 -8.49 22.59 -29.83
CA GLU A 150 -8.01 21.23 -29.71
C GLU A 150 -8.70 20.50 -28.55
N VAL A 151 -9.15 19.28 -28.84
CA VAL A 151 -9.76 18.35 -27.90
C VAL A 151 -8.66 17.65 -27.11
N ILE A 152 -8.76 17.68 -25.79
CA ILE A 152 -7.75 17.14 -24.88
C ILE A 152 -8.32 15.92 -24.18
N TYR A 153 -7.69 14.77 -24.39
CA TYR A 153 -8.05 13.53 -23.73
C TYR A 153 -7.23 13.33 -22.45
N ILE A 154 -7.92 13.18 -21.33
CA ILE A 154 -7.32 12.96 -20.01
C ILE A 154 -7.53 11.50 -19.59
N VAL A 155 -6.45 10.86 -19.19
CA VAL A 155 -6.41 9.50 -18.66
C VAL A 155 -6.26 9.57 -17.15
N GLU A 156 -7.24 9.04 -16.42
CA GLU A 156 -7.28 8.99 -14.96
C GLU A 156 -7.62 7.57 -14.49
N ASP A 157 -7.19 7.21 -13.28
CA ASP A 157 -7.65 5.98 -12.64
C ASP A 157 -9.12 6.11 -12.17
N ASN A 158 -9.73 4.99 -11.80
CA ASN A 158 -11.11 4.98 -11.31
C ASN A 158 -11.23 5.31 -9.81
N SER A 159 -10.41 6.23 -9.30
CA SER A 159 -10.50 6.70 -7.92
C SER A 159 -11.86 7.37 -7.64
N ALA A 160 -12.40 7.13 -6.45
CA ALA A 160 -13.66 7.74 -6.01
C ALA A 160 -13.64 9.29 -6.06
N VAL A 161 -12.45 9.89 -5.92
CA VAL A 161 -12.26 11.35 -6.01
C VAL A 161 -12.60 11.86 -7.42
N HIS A 162 -12.11 11.17 -8.45
CA HIS A 162 -12.34 11.52 -9.86
C HIS A 162 -13.82 11.36 -10.26
N GLN A 163 -14.54 10.50 -9.54
CA GLN A 163 -15.97 10.27 -9.73
C GLN A 163 -16.88 11.22 -8.93
N SER A 164 -16.30 12.13 -8.15
CA SER A 164 -17.08 13.06 -7.33
C SER A 164 -17.87 14.07 -8.18
N ARG A 165 -18.98 14.57 -7.63
CA ARG A 165 -19.82 15.57 -8.30
C ARG A 165 -19.05 16.85 -8.66
N LEU A 166 -18.12 17.28 -7.79
CA LEU A 166 -17.31 18.48 -8.04
C LEU A 166 -16.41 18.32 -9.27
N VAL A 167 -15.77 17.16 -9.40
CA VAL A 167 -14.89 16.88 -10.53
C VAL A 167 -15.69 16.77 -11.83
N ARG A 168 -16.86 16.11 -11.78
CA ARG A 168 -17.78 16.06 -12.93
C ARG A 168 -18.21 17.45 -13.39
N ALA A 169 -18.62 18.31 -12.45
CA ALA A 169 -19.00 19.70 -12.75
C ALA A 169 -17.83 20.50 -13.35
N TRP A 170 -16.60 20.26 -12.90
CA TRP A 170 -15.41 20.89 -13.49
C TRP A 170 -15.23 20.49 -14.96
N TYR A 171 -15.36 19.20 -15.29
CA TYR A 171 -15.28 18.72 -16.68
C TYR A 171 -16.43 19.24 -17.55
N GLU A 172 -17.65 19.34 -17.02
CA GLU A 172 -18.80 19.93 -17.71
C GLU A 172 -18.57 21.41 -18.05
N ALA A 173 -17.90 22.16 -17.17
CA ALA A 173 -17.53 23.55 -17.41
C ALA A 173 -16.38 23.72 -18.41
N HIS A 174 -15.63 22.66 -18.71
CA HIS A 174 -14.47 22.68 -19.60
C HIS A 174 -14.62 21.65 -20.73
N PRO A 175 -15.52 21.91 -21.71
CA PRO A 175 -15.96 20.91 -22.70
C PRO A 175 -14.85 20.40 -23.64
N ARG A 176 -13.70 21.06 -23.66
CA ARG A 176 -12.52 20.62 -24.41
C ARG A 176 -11.79 19.45 -23.76
N PHE A 177 -12.02 19.19 -22.48
CA PHE A 177 -11.36 18.13 -21.74
C PHE A 177 -12.27 16.90 -21.66
N HIS A 178 -11.85 15.82 -22.29
CA HIS A 178 -12.58 14.55 -22.31
C HIS A 178 -11.85 13.52 -21.48
N ARG A 179 -12.55 12.93 -20.51
CA ARG A 179 -12.01 11.80 -19.76
C ARG A 179 -12.13 10.51 -20.56
N LEU A 180 -11.03 9.78 -20.65
CA LEU A 180 -11.02 8.41 -21.08
C LEU A 180 -11.27 7.53 -19.85
N ASN A 181 -12.50 7.02 -19.73
CA ASN A 181 -12.86 6.10 -18.66
C ASN A 181 -12.17 4.76 -18.90
N HIS A 182 -11.21 4.41 -18.05
CA HIS A 182 -10.63 3.06 -18.05
C HIS A 182 -11.59 2.06 -17.42
N SER A 183 -11.60 0.84 -17.95
CA SER A 183 -12.31 -0.27 -17.33
C SER A 183 -11.72 -0.57 -15.94
N ALA A 184 -12.56 -0.95 -14.98
CA ALA A 184 -12.07 -1.36 -13.67
C ALA A 184 -11.13 -2.56 -13.83
N ARG A 185 -9.92 -2.48 -13.26
CA ARG A 185 -8.84 -3.51 -13.28
C ARG A 185 -7.94 -3.54 -14.52
N SER A 186 -7.76 -2.43 -15.22
CA SER A 186 -6.76 -2.30 -16.31
C SER A 186 -5.61 -1.33 -15.98
N PRO A 187 -4.76 -1.62 -14.97
CA PRO A 187 -3.61 -0.76 -14.64
C PRO A 187 -2.60 -0.69 -15.80
N ASP A 188 -2.61 -1.69 -16.68
CA ASP A 188 -1.84 -1.73 -17.92
C ASP A 188 -2.23 -0.64 -18.93
N LEU A 189 -3.42 -0.04 -18.78
CA LEU A 189 -3.87 1.05 -19.64
C LEU A 189 -3.58 2.45 -19.09
N ASN A 190 -3.05 2.55 -17.87
CA ASN A 190 -2.68 3.82 -17.27
C ASN A 190 -1.19 4.10 -17.50
N ILE A 191 -0.85 4.96 -18.47
CA ILE A 191 0.54 5.28 -18.81
C ILE A 191 1.32 5.79 -17.59
N ILE A 192 0.67 6.55 -16.69
CA ILE A 192 1.35 7.16 -15.54
C ILE A 192 1.85 6.12 -14.53
N GLU A 193 1.21 4.94 -14.44
CA GLU A 193 1.69 3.84 -13.60
C GLU A 193 3.02 3.28 -14.09
N ASN A 194 3.25 3.26 -15.42
CA ASN A 194 4.55 2.87 -15.96
C ASN A 194 5.64 3.89 -15.61
N VAL A 195 5.29 5.17 -15.59
CA VAL A 195 6.19 6.26 -15.17
C VAL A 195 6.54 6.11 -13.69
N TRP A 196 5.55 5.93 -12.82
CA TRP A 196 5.77 5.68 -11.39
C TRP A 196 6.60 4.43 -11.14
N SER A 197 6.33 3.34 -11.87
CA SER A 197 7.10 2.10 -11.78
C SER A 197 8.56 2.34 -12.13
N LYS A 198 8.86 3.10 -13.19
CA LYS A 198 10.23 3.43 -13.58
C LYS A 198 10.94 4.27 -12.51
N MET A 199 10.29 5.30 -11.97
CA MET A 199 10.84 6.11 -10.87
C MET A 199 11.15 5.26 -9.63
N VAL A 200 10.30 4.28 -9.30
CA VAL A 200 10.50 3.37 -8.17
C VAL A 200 11.60 2.34 -8.46
N GLN A 201 11.76 1.88 -9.70
CA GLN A 201 12.84 0.95 -10.07
C GLN A 201 14.22 1.61 -10.00
N GLU A 202 14.31 2.88 -10.37
CA GLU A 202 15.52 3.69 -10.26
C GLU A 202 15.78 4.17 -8.81
N TRP A 203 14.84 3.93 -7.90
CA TRP A 203 14.95 4.30 -6.49
C TRP A 203 15.89 3.36 -5.72
N THR A 204 16.89 3.92 -5.05
CA THR A 204 17.80 3.18 -4.17
C THR A 204 17.37 3.34 -2.71
N PRO A 205 16.89 2.28 -2.00
CA PRO A 205 16.21 2.39 -0.69
C PRO A 205 17.03 2.98 0.48
N ASN A 206 18.32 3.26 0.30
CA ASN A 206 19.24 3.71 1.36
C ASN A 206 19.86 5.09 1.11
N HIS A 207 19.35 5.87 0.16
CA HIS A 207 19.97 7.14 -0.27
C HIS A 207 19.23 8.43 0.14
N ALA A 208 18.13 8.32 0.87
CA ALA A 208 17.42 9.47 1.41
C ALA A 208 16.97 9.18 2.85
N HIS A 209 17.54 9.91 3.80
CA HIS A 209 17.32 9.72 5.24
C HIS A 209 16.41 10.77 5.87
N ASP A 210 16.13 11.86 5.15
CA ASP A 210 15.22 12.93 5.57
C ASP A 210 14.21 13.32 4.48
N LEU A 211 13.25 14.15 4.86
CA LEU A 211 12.14 14.51 3.99
C LEU A 211 12.57 15.34 2.77
N LEU A 212 13.56 16.22 2.94
CA LEU A 212 14.03 17.11 1.88
C LEU A 212 14.76 16.30 0.81
N GLN A 213 15.60 15.35 1.21
CA GLN A 213 16.27 14.43 0.30
C GLN A 213 15.26 13.59 -0.50
N ILE A 214 14.17 13.14 0.13
CA ILE A 214 13.10 12.44 -0.58
C ILE A 214 12.45 13.36 -1.61
N GLN A 215 12.08 14.58 -1.23
CA GLN A 215 11.44 15.54 -2.15
C GLN A 215 12.34 15.89 -3.34
N GLN A 216 13.61 16.18 -3.08
CA GLN A 216 14.58 16.50 -4.11
C GLN A 216 14.77 15.34 -5.09
N ARG A 217 15.01 14.13 -4.58
CA ARG A 217 15.25 12.95 -5.42
C ARG A 217 14.06 12.60 -6.31
N VAL A 218 12.84 12.70 -5.77
CA VAL A 218 11.62 12.42 -6.55
C VAL A 218 11.46 13.45 -7.67
N ARG A 219 11.78 14.73 -7.42
CA ARG A 219 11.79 15.77 -8.47
C ARG A 219 12.86 15.52 -9.51
N GLU A 220 14.10 15.25 -9.11
CA GLU A 220 15.20 14.93 -10.03
C GLU A 220 14.88 13.71 -10.91
N SER A 221 14.26 12.68 -10.33
CA SER A 221 13.81 11.51 -11.09
C SER A 221 12.68 11.85 -12.07
N TRP A 222 11.73 12.70 -11.67
CA TRP A 222 10.67 13.17 -12.57
C TRP A 222 11.25 13.96 -13.74
N ASP A 223 12.12 14.93 -13.47
CA ASP A 223 12.73 15.81 -14.47
C ASP A 223 13.61 15.01 -15.44
N SER A 224 14.45 14.11 -14.93
CA SER A 224 15.27 13.23 -15.77
C SER A 224 14.43 12.33 -16.68
N LEU A 225 13.25 11.89 -16.22
CA LEU A 225 12.34 11.16 -17.08
C LEU A 225 11.74 12.06 -18.15
N GLN A 226 11.34 13.31 -17.85
CA GLN A 226 10.76 14.24 -18.84
C GLN A 226 11.67 14.42 -20.06
N ASP A 227 12.98 14.45 -19.86
CA ASP A 227 13.99 14.57 -20.91
C ASP A 227 14.10 13.34 -21.81
N GLN A 228 13.59 12.17 -21.38
CA GLN A 228 13.59 10.93 -22.16
C GLN A 228 12.39 10.87 -23.11
N GLN A 229 12.37 11.72 -24.14
CA GLN A 229 11.26 11.78 -25.09
C GLN A 229 10.93 10.42 -25.73
N GLN A 230 11.94 9.63 -26.10
CA GLN A 230 11.79 8.29 -26.68
C GLN A 230 11.06 7.31 -25.74
N TYR A 231 11.27 7.41 -24.42
CA TYR A 231 10.60 6.55 -23.45
C TYR A 231 9.07 6.73 -23.51
N PHE A 232 8.61 7.97 -23.66
CA PHE A 232 7.18 8.26 -23.73
C PHE A 232 6.57 7.98 -25.10
N GLU A 233 7.33 8.12 -26.18
CA GLU A 233 6.91 7.68 -27.51
C GLU A 233 6.66 6.17 -27.50
N ILE A 234 7.58 5.38 -26.92
CA ILE A 234 7.42 3.93 -26.72
C ILE A 234 6.19 3.62 -25.87
N LEU A 235 5.96 4.34 -24.76
CA LEU A 235 4.78 4.14 -23.93
C LEU A 235 3.48 4.44 -24.70
N THR A 236 3.45 5.52 -25.47
CA THR A 236 2.29 5.91 -26.29
C THR A 236 2.01 4.88 -27.38
N HIS A 237 3.05 4.39 -28.08
CA HIS A 237 2.92 3.32 -29.06
C HIS A 237 2.49 2.00 -28.42
N SER A 238 3.03 1.67 -27.24
CA SER A 238 2.62 0.48 -26.46
C SER A 238 1.15 0.53 -26.10
N MET A 239 0.62 1.70 -25.76
CA MET A 239 -0.81 1.87 -25.48
C MET A 239 -1.68 1.58 -26.70
N ARG A 240 -1.32 2.08 -27.88
CA ARG A 240 -2.02 1.74 -29.13
C ARG A 240 -2.03 0.22 -29.36
N ALA A 241 -0.91 -0.45 -29.16
CA ALA A 241 -0.83 -1.91 -29.30
C ALA A 241 -1.66 -2.67 -28.25
N ARG A 242 -1.68 -2.20 -26.99
CA ARG A 242 -2.51 -2.79 -25.91
C ARG A 242 -4.00 -2.63 -26.22
N LEU A 243 -4.42 -1.46 -26.69
CA LEU A 243 -5.80 -1.21 -27.10
C LEU A 243 -6.21 -2.09 -28.29
N GLN A 244 -5.34 -2.23 -29.29
CA GLN A 244 -5.57 -3.13 -30.42
C GLN A 244 -5.76 -4.58 -29.94
N LYS A 245 -4.90 -5.05 -29.04
CA LYS A 245 -4.99 -6.41 -28.48
C LYS A 245 -6.31 -6.64 -27.73
N ILE A 246 -6.82 -5.63 -27.03
CA ILE A 246 -8.14 -5.71 -26.36
C ILE A 246 -9.24 -5.79 -27.41
N GLN A 247 -9.21 -4.95 -28.44
CA GLN A 247 -10.17 -5.02 -29.55
C GLN A 247 -10.16 -6.39 -30.22
N ASP A 248 -8.98 -6.93 -30.53
CA ASP A 248 -8.84 -8.25 -31.15
C ASP A 248 -9.41 -9.35 -30.24
N TYR A 249 -9.19 -9.29 -28.93
CA TYR A 249 -9.78 -10.21 -27.94
C TYR A 249 -11.31 -10.13 -27.90
N THR A 250 -11.86 -8.91 -27.86
CA THR A 250 -13.32 -8.69 -27.82
C THR A 250 -14.00 -9.10 -29.13
N ILE A 251 -13.37 -8.81 -30.27
CA ILE A 251 -13.85 -9.23 -31.59
C ILE A 251 -13.82 -10.76 -31.72
N HIS A 252 -12.83 -11.46 -31.14
CA HIS A 252 -12.81 -12.92 -31.13
C HIS A 252 -13.86 -13.55 -30.20
N GLU A 253 -14.30 -12.87 -29.13
CA GLU A 253 -15.44 -13.31 -28.31
C GLU A 253 -16.79 -13.07 -29.03
N ASP A 254 -16.93 -11.97 -29.77
CA ASP A 254 -18.15 -11.66 -30.53
C ASP A 254 -18.31 -12.50 -31.82
N ILE A 255 -17.21 -12.93 -32.46
CA ILE A 255 -17.26 -13.86 -33.61
C ILE A 255 -17.42 -15.33 -33.15
N GLY A 256 -17.26 -15.61 -31.85
CA GLY A 256 -17.38 -16.95 -31.26
C GLY A 256 -18.77 -17.34 -30.75
N ASN A 257 -19.73 -16.40 -30.67
CA ASN A 257 -21.06 -16.65 -30.11
C ASN A 257 -22.18 -16.59 -31.17
N ASN A 258 -22.12 -17.49 -32.15
CA ASN A 258 -23.31 -17.96 -32.87
C ASN A 258 -23.72 -19.34 -32.31
N TYR A 259 -24.84 -19.31 -31.56
CA TYR A 259 -25.66 -20.41 -31.04
C TYR A 259 -25.11 -21.29 -29.91
N CYS A 260 -25.74 -21.19 -28.74
CA CYS A 260 -26.59 -22.27 -28.21
C CYS A 260 -27.54 -21.71 -27.14
N GLU A 261 -28.83 -21.66 -27.48
CA GLU A 261 -29.90 -21.59 -26.50
C GLU A 261 -29.81 -22.79 -25.56
N HIS A 262 -29.80 -22.55 -24.25
CA HIS A 262 -30.45 -23.46 -23.31
C HIS A 262 -31.11 -22.63 -22.20
N ILE A 263 -32.42 -22.44 -22.37
CA ILE A 263 -33.34 -22.24 -21.27
C ILE A 263 -33.29 -23.51 -20.40
N LEU A 264 -33.01 -23.36 -19.11
CA LEU A 264 -33.38 -24.34 -18.10
C LEU A 264 -34.22 -23.63 -17.03
N ASN A 265 -35.53 -23.64 -17.25
CA ASN A 265 -36.55 -23.41 -16.23
C ASN A 265 -36.92 -24.77 -15.61
N ILE A 266 -36.73 -24.97 -14.31
CA ILE A 266 -37.54 -25.91 -13.51
C ILE A 266 -37.78 -25.33 -12.10
N GLN A 267 -39.06 -25.25 -11.73
CA GLN A 267 -39.58 -24.90 -10.40
C GLN A 267 -39.72 -26.11 -9.47
N GLY A 268 -39.85 -25.85 -8.17
CA GLY A 268 -40.85 -26.55 -7.32
C GLY A 268 -40.34 -27.62 -6.35
N LYS A 269 -40.81 -27.51 -5.11
CA LYS A 269 -40.57 -28.37 -3.92
C LYS A 269 -41.16 -29.79 -4.05
N ASN A 270 -40.53 -30.75 -3.37
CA ASN A 270 -41.03 -31.33 -2.12
C ASN A 270 -39.86 -31.70 -1.22
#